data_AF-A0A3M2FSB5-F1
#
_entry.id   AF-A0A3M2FSB5-F1
#
_cell.length_a   1.000
_cell.length_b   1.000
_cell.length_c   1.000
_cell.angle_alpha   90.00
_cell.angle_beta   90.00
_cell.angle_gamma   90.00
#
_symmetry.space_group_name_H-M   'P 1'
#
loop_
_entity.id
_entity.type
_entity.pdbx_description
1 polymer ?
#
loop_
_entity_poly.entity_id
_entity_poly.type
_entity_poly.pdbx_seq_one_letter_code
_entity_poly.pdbx_strand_id
1 'polypeptide(L)'
;MNLEEFIARKERALEKDGFLTFSIDELNGLRVRDVEKLVAHWHGHTLMRLPDEEIAFFEWVKKEDPEVWDDLWGDEENMYLVSIDLLPQFLKEKNSFPICDLEGPDNYYFTHAHIKPDGREEMPLILEKTEQNTRLNIDELLLFELHIAPIDIWHFAYRYKLPLQKVKAMIADMVFKGWLVHLTKREDLVRYIDV
;
A
#
# COMPACT_ATOMS: atom_id res chain seq x y z
N MET A 1 0.17 -21.23 15.86
CA MET A 1 1.01 -21.82 14.81
C MET A 1 2.36 -22.18 15.42
N ASN A 2 2.92 -23.36 15.12
CA ASN A 2 4.31 -23.66 15.46
C ASN A 2 5.21 -23.00 14.40
N LEU A 3 6.01 -21.99 14.81
CA LEU A 3 6.79 -21.18 13.89
C LEU A 3 7.93 -21.96 13.24
N GLU A 4 8.55 -22.89 13.95
CA GLU A 4 9.66 -23.71 13.41
C GLU A 4 9.16 -24.65 12.31
N GLU A 5 8.02 -25.31 12.54
CA GLU A 5 7.36 -26.14 11.52
C GLU A 5 6.93 -25.29 10.30
N PHE A 6 6.48 -24.06 10.54
CA PHE A 6 6.12 -23.13 9.49
C PHE A 6 7.32 -22.75 8.62
N ILE A 7 8.44 -22.38 9.24
CA ILE A 7 9.71 -22.06 8.56
C ILE A 7 10.19 -23.24 7.73
N ALA A 8 10.30 -24.44 8.31
CA ALA A 8 10.74 -25.64 7.60
C ALA A 8 9.81 -26.04 6.43
N ARG A 9 8.52 -25.68 6.48
CA ARG A 9 7.61 -25.86 5.35
C ARG A 9 7.87 -24.82 4.25
N LYS A 10 8.12 -23.56 4.62
CA LYS A 10 8.44 -22.48 3.69
C LYS A 10 9.80 -22.67 3.00
N GLU A 11 10.82 -23.17 3.71
CA GLU A 11 12.13 -23.50 3.13
C GLU A 11 12.02 -24.55 2.02
N ARG A 12 11.24 -25.62 2.24
CA ARG A 12 11.00 -26.64 1.21
C ARG A 12 10.29 -26.08 -0.03
N ALA A 13 9.40 -25.10 0.15
CA ALA A 13 8.76 -24.41 -0.97
C ALA A 13 9.75 -23.49 -1.68
N LEU A 14 10.57 -22.77 -0.93
CA LEU A 14 11.61 -21.88 -1.46
C LEU A 14 12.64 -22.64 -2.32
N GLU A 15 13.11 -23.80 -1.86
CA GLU A 15 14.04 -24.66 -2.63
C GLU A 15 13.45 -25.14 -3.96
N LYS A 16 12.12 -25.30 -4.02
CA LYS A 16 11.42 -25.82 -5.18
C LYS A 16 11.05 -24.71 -6.18
N ASP A 17 10.50 -23.61 -5.66
CA ASP A 17 9.84 -22.58 -6.46
C ASP A 17 10.73 -21.33 -6.63
N GLY A 18 11.78 -21.18 -5.82
CA GLY A 18 12.73 -20.06 -5.88
C GLY A 18 12.28 -18.79 -5.14
N PHE A 19 11.05 -18.76 -4.62
CA PHE A 19 10.49 -17.66 -3.83
C PHE A 19 9.53 -18.17 -2.76
N LEU A 20 9.25 -17.32 -1.78
CA LEU A 20 8.24 -17.57 -0.75
C LEU A 20 6.85 -17.17 -1.22
N THR A 21 5.83 -17.90 -0.77
CA THR A 21 4.42 -17.52 -0.94
C THR A 21 3.76 -17.51 0.42
N PHE A 22 2.78 -16.64 0.64
CA PHE A 22 1.96 -16.62 1.85
C PHE A 22 0.50 -16.60 1.45
N SER A 23 -0.29 -17.56 1.96
CA SER A 23 -1.74 -17.49 1.78
C SER A 23 -2.34 -16.42 2.71
N ILE A 24 -3.55 -15.96 2.39
CA ILE A 24 -4.27 -15.00 3.23
C ILE A 24 -4.49 -15.51 4.66
N ASP A 25 -4.76 -16.81 4.83
CA ASP A 25 -4.93 -17.44 6.14
C ASP A 25 -3.62 -17.47 6.93
N GLU A 26 -2.48 -17.64 6.24
CA GLU A 26 -1.17 -17.58 6.88
C GLU A 26 -0.85 -16.16 7.31
N LEU A 27 -1.09 -15.16 6.45
CA LEU A 27 -0.90 -13.74 6.80
C LEU A 27 -1.76 -13.32 7.99
N ASN A 28 -3.05 -13.66 7.98
CA ASN A 28 -3.97 -13.38 9.07
C ASN A 28 -3.60 -14.11 10.38
N GLY A 29 -2.91 -15.24 10.28
CA GLY A 29 -2.45 -16.03 11.42
C GLY A 29 -1.14 -15.55 12.03
N LEU A 30 -0.39 -14.68 11.33
CA LEU A 30 0.91 -14.17 11.77
C LEU A 30 0.74 -13.03 12.77
N ARG A 31 1.54 -13.05 13.83
CA ARG A 31 1.69 -11.92 14.74
C ARG A 31 2.90 -11.11 14.33
N VAL A 32 2.95 -9.83 14.72
CA VAL A 32 4.11 -8.94 14.49
C VAL A 32 5.43 -9.61 14.87
N ARG A 33 5.49 -10.23 16.06
CA ARG A 33 6.69 -10.94 16.55
C ARG A 33 7.08 -12.16 15.71
N ASP A 34 6.11 -12.80 15.05
CA ASP A 34 6.40 -13.94 14.17
C ASP A 34 7.02 -13.41 12.87
N VAL A 35 6.48 -12.31 12.33
CA VAL A 35 7.03 -11.69 11.11
C VAL A 35 8.42 -11.13 11.31
N GLU A 36 8.72 -10.48 12.44
CA GLU A 36 10.10 -10.06 12.75
C GLU A 36 11.09 -11.21 12.67
N LYS A 37 10.69 -12.40 13.16
CA LYS A 37 11.52 -13.61 13.10
C LYS A 37 11.63 -14.17 11.68
N LEU A 38 10.54 -14.17 10.91
CA LEU A 38 10.54 -14.63 9.53
C LEU A 38 11.42 -13.74 8.65
N VAL A 39 11.28 -12.41 8.77
CA VAL A 39 12.12 -11.43 8.08
C VAL A 39 13.57 -11.66 8.49
N ALA A 40 13.89 -11.71 9.78
CA ALA A 40 15.26 -11.94 10.24
C ALA A 40 15.88 -13.27 9.74
N HIS A 41 15.08 -14.30 9.52
CA HIS A 41 15.55 -15.60 9.02
C HIS A 41 15.91 -15.57 7.52
N TRP A 42 15.18 -14.79 6.71
CA TRP A 42 15.31 -14.79 5.24
C TRP A 42 15.84 -13.46 4.65
N HIS A 43 16.11 -12.47 5.49
CA HIS A 43 16.51 -11.10 5.13
C HIS A 43 17.61 -11.06 4.05
N GLY A 44 17.51 -10.07 3.16
CA GLY A 44 18.57 -9.67 2.22
C GLY A 44 18.69 -10.48 0.93
N HIS A 45 18.17 -11.71 0.87
CA HIS A 45 18.36 -12.59 -0.31
C HIS A 45 17.12 -13.35 -0.75
N THR A 46 16.02 -13.29 0.00
CA THR A 46 14.82 -14.07 -0.29
C THR A 46 13.72 -13.19 -0.84
N LEU A 47 13.18 -13.59 -1.99
CA LEU A 47 11.99 -12.98 -2.56
C LEU A 47 10.74 -13.69 -2.06
N MET A 48 9.66 -12.94 -1.92
CA MET A 48 8.32 -13.44 -1.76
C MET A 48 7.43 -12.95 -2.89
N ARG A 49 6.50 -13.79 -3.32
CA ARG A 49 5.43 -13.40 -4.22
C ARG A 49 4.37 -12.62 -3.45
N LEU A 50 3.90 -11.54 -4.04
CA LEU A 50 2.76 -10.77 -3.52
C LEU A 50 1.53 -11.67 -3.33
N PRO A 51 0.67 -11.37 -2.34
CA PRO A 51 -0.61 -12.06 -2.18
C PRO A 51 -1.48 -11.94 -3.44
N ASP A 52 -2.34 -12.94 -3.70
CA ASP A 52 -3.15 -12.95 -4.93
C ASP A 52 -4.09 -11.74 -5.07
N GLU A 53 -4.59 -11.19 -3.95
CA GLU A 53 -5.40 -9.97 -3.95
C GLU A 53 -4.60 -8.75 -4.43
N GLU A 54 -3.32 -8.68 -4.05
CA GLU A 54 -2.40 -7.62 -4.44
C GLU A 54 -1.98 -7.76 -5.90
N ILE A 55 -1.79 -8.99 -6.37
CA ILE A 55 -1.56 -9.28 -7.80
C ILE A 55 -2.76 -8.79 -8.62
N ALA A 56 -3.99 -9.05 -8.17
CA ALA A 56 -5.19 -8.57 -8.85
C ALA A 56 -5.27 -7.03 -8.87
N PHE A 57 -4.81 -6.36 -7.81
CA PHE A 57 -4.66 -4.91 -7.78
C PHE A 57 -3.67 -4.42 -8.84
N PHE A 58 -2.48 -5.00 -8.91
CA PHE A 58 -1.47 -4.58 -9.89
C PHE A 58 -1.86 -4.90 -11.34
N GLU A 59 -2.59 -6.00 -11.59
CA GLU A 59 -3.20 -6.28 -12.89
C GLU A 59 -4.27 -5.24 -13.29
N TRP A 60 -4.91 -4.60 -12.31
CA TRP A 60 -5.76 -3.45 -12.55
C TRP A 60 -4.93 -2.19 -12.83
N VAL A 61 -3.85 -1.94 -12.09
CA VAL A 61 -2.92 -0.81 -12.36
C VAL A 61 -2.34 -0.90 -13.78
N LYS A 62 -1.92 -2.09 -14.23
CA LYS A 62 -1.45 -2.34 -15.60
C LYS A 62 -2.41 -1.86 -16.69
N LYS A 63 -3.72 -1.82 -16.40
CA LYS A 63 -4.76 -1.36 -17.35
C LYS A 63 -5.09 0.11 -17.20
N GLU A 64 -5.14 0.62 -15.97
CA GLU A 64 -5.60 1.99 -15.69
C GLU A 64 -4.47 3.02 -15.69
N ASP A 65 -3.23 2.61 -15.40
CA ASP A 65 -2.06 3.48 -15.36
C ASP A 65 -0.79 2.74 -15.82
N PRO A 66 -0.64 2.47 -17.13
CA PRO A 66 0.47 1.69 -17.66
C PRO A 66 1.85 2.28 -17.34
N GLU A 67 1.98 3.60 -17.30
CA GLU A 67 3.27 4.26 -16.99
C GLU A 67 3.76 3.92 -15.57
N VAL A 68 2.84 3.84 -14.60
CA VAL A 68 3.14 3.46 -13.22
C VAL A 68 3.46 1.97 -13.14
N TRP A 69 2.73 1.15 -13.89
CA TRP A 69 3.02 -0.27 -13.97
C TRP A 69 4.41 -0.56 -14.55
N ASP A 70 4.75 0.13 -15.64
CA ASP A 70 6.04 -0.01 -16.32
C ASP A 70 7.19 0.48 -15.43
N ASP A 71 7.01 1.56 -14.65
CA ASP A 71 8.01 2.05 -13.69
C ASP A 71 8.28 1.04 -12.56
N LEU A 72 7.23 0.38 -12.05
CA LEU A 72 7.34 -0.56 -10.94
C LEU A 72 7.88 -1.93 -11.36
N TRP A 73 7.54 -2.40 -12.55
CA TRP A 73 7.79 -3.79 -12.95
C TRP A 73 8.63 -3.95 -14.20
N GLY A 74 8.65 -2.97 -15.11
CA GLY A 74 9.55 -2.87 -16.27
C GLY A 74 9.57 -4.08 -17.21
N ASP A 75 10.24 -5.16 -16.79
CA ASP A 75 10.40 -6.43 -17.49
C ASP A 75 9.72 -7.57 -16.72
N GLU A 76 9.05 -8.50 -17.44
CA GLU A 76 8.17 -9.51 -16.84
C GLU A 76 8.87 -10.57 -15.97
N GLU A 77 10.22 -10.62 -15.96
CA GLU A 77 10.99 -11.75 -15.43
C GLU A 77 10.88 -11.96 -13.91
N ASN A 78 10.41 -10.98 -13.13
CA ASN A 78 10.19 -11.12 -11.68
C ASN A 78 8.91 -10.43 -11.21
N MET A 79 7.88 -10.37 -12.05
CA MET A 79 6.61 -9.73 -11.69
C MET A 79 6.04 -10.29 -10.39
N TYR A 80 5.60 -9.36 -9.55
CA TYR A 80 5.00 -9.66 -8.24
C TYR A 80 5.95 -10.30 -7.23
N LEU A 81 7.25 -10.35 -7.49
CA LEU A 81 8.24 -10.78 -6.51
C LEU A 81 8.86 -9.56 -5.84
N VAL A 82 8.83 -9.55 -4.51
CA VAL A 82 9.36 -8.46 -3.68
C VAL A 82 10.24 -9.04 -2.56
N SER A 83 11.11 -8.23 -1.96
CA SER A 83 11.90 -8.69 -0.81
C SER A 83 10.99 -9.15 0.33
N ILE A 84 11.38 -10.23 1.02
CA ILE A 84 10.71 -10.69 2.26
C ILE A 84 10.65 -9.59 3.33
N ASP A 85 11.53 -8.59 3.26
CA ASP A 85 11.55 -7.44 4.18
C ASP A 85 10.26 -6.63 4.13
N LEU A 86 9.47 -6.77 3.06
CA LEU A 86 8.18 -6.12 2.90
C LEU A 86 7.01 -6.91 3.52
N LEU A 87 7.26 -8.10 4.06
CA LEU A 87 6.24 -8.92 4.74
C LEU A 87 5.43 -8.15 5.81
N PRO A 88 6.03 -7.26 6.64
CA PRO A 88 5.27 -6.48 7.62
C PRO A 88 4.16 -5.61 7.02
N GLN A 89 4.26 -5.19 5.76
CA GLN A 89 3.25 -4.34 5.11
C GLN A 89 1.92 -5.10 4.89
N PHE A 90 1.98 -6.43 4.82
CA PHE A 90 0.83 -7.32 4.62
C PHE A 90 0.19 -7.83 5.93
N LEU A 91 0.56 -7.22 7.07
CA LEU A 91 -0.09 -7.46 8.38
C LEU A 91 -0.92 -6.27 8.88
N LYS A 92 -0.71 -5.08 8.30
CA LYS A 92 -1.32 -3.83 8.75
C LYS A 92 -2.81 -3.81 8.41
N GLU A 93 -3.59 -2.94 9.05
CA GLU A 93 -5.05 -2.83 8.84
C GLU A 93 -5.50 -2.71 7.36
N LYS A 94 -4.60 -2.36 6.45
CA LYS A 94 -4.86 -2.12 5.03
C LYS A 94 -4.18 -3.12 4.08
N ASN A 95 -3.32 -4.02 4.61
CA ASN A 95 -2.64 -5.15 3.94
C ASN A 95 -2.29 -4.91 2.47
N SER A 96 -1.36 -4.00 2.16
CA SER A 96 -1.04 -3.67 0.77
C SER A 96 0.45 -3.36 0.57
N PHE A 97 0.91 -3.42 -0.68
CA PHE A 97 2.24 -3.00 -1.10
C PHE A 97 2.18 -1.56 -1.63
N PRO A 98 2.53 -0.55 -0.82
CA PRO A 98 2.30 0.85 -1.18
C PRO A 98 3.12 1.28 -2.39
N ILE A 99 2.50 2.03 -3.30
CA ILE A 99 3.20 2.66 -4.43
C ILE A 99 3.69 4.03 -3.96
N CYS A 100 4.99 4.15 -3.66
CA CYS A 100 5.53 5.35 -3.00
C CYS A 100 6.97 5.74 -3.41
N ASP A 101 7.56 5.01 -4.34
CA ASP A 101 8.95 5.17 -4.77
C ASP A 101 9.13 5.21 -6.30
N LEU A 102 8.12 5.72 -7.02
CA LEU A 102 8.16 5.87 -8.47
C LEU A 102 9.29 6.82 -8.90
N GLU A 103 9.99 6.47 -9.99
CA GLU A 103 11.12 7.24 -10.52
C GLU A 103 10.73 8.15 -11.68
N GLY A 104 9.86 7.68 -12.58
CA GLY A 104 9.38 8.44 -13.74
C GLY A 104 8.09 9.24 -13.45
N PRO A 105 6.95 8.56 -13.22
CA PRO A 105 5.67 9.22 -12.97
C PRO A 105 5.60 9.93 -11.60
N ASP A 106 4.63 10.84 -11.46
CA ASP A 106 4.36 11.49 -10.16
C ASP A 106 3.93 10.44 -9.11
N ASN A 107 4.55 10.48 -7.94
CA ASN A 107 4.12 9.72 -6.79
C ASN A 107 2.83 10.30 -6.21
N TYR A 108 1.90 9.44 -5.84
CA TYR A 108 0.63 9.81 -5.20
C TYR A 108 0.43 9.05 -3.89
N TYR A 109 1.48 9.00 -3.08
CA TYR A 109 1.45 8.43 -1.74
C TYR A 109 1.22 9.51 -0.70
N PHE A 110 0.25 9.29 0.18
CA PHE A 110 -0.13 10.26 1.19
C PHE A 110 -0.10 9.62 2.58
N THR A 111 0.15 10.45 3.57
CA THR A 111 0.18 10.09 5.00
C THR A 111 -0.54 11.19 5.77
N HIS A 112 -0.86 10.94 7.04
CA HIS A 112 -1.46 11.96 7.92
C HIS A 112 -0.63 13.27 7.97
N ALA A 113 0.70 13.19 7.82
CA ALA A 113 1.58 14.36 7.82
C ALA A 113 1.37 15.27 6.60
N HIS A 114 0.83 14.74 5.50
CA HIS A 114 0.52 15.49 4.29
C HIS A 114 -0.80 16.29 4.37
N ILE A 115 -1.59 16.09 5.44
CA ILE A 115 -2.80 16.88 5.67
C ILE A 115 -2.42 18.24 6.24
N LYS A 116 -2.76 19.29 5.50
CA LYS A 116 -2.54 20.70 5.85
C LYS A 116 -3.59 21.19 6.85
N PRO A 117 -3.37 22.33 7.55
CA PRO A 117 -4.29 22.82 8.58
C PRO A 117 -5.76 22.86 8.15
N ASP A 118 -6.07 23.45 7.00
CA ASP A 118 -7.43 23.55 6.46
C ASP A 118 -8.08 22.17 6.27
N GLY A 119 -7.32 21.16 5.82
CA GLY A 119 -7.82 19.79 5.71
C GLY A 119 -8.04 19.10 7.06
N ARG A 120 -7.30 19.48 8.10
CA ARG A 120 -7.49 18.96 9.46
C ARG A 120 -8.71 19.58 10.14
N GLU A 121 -9.06 20.81 9.80
CA GLU A 121 -10.25 21.49 10.31
C GLU A 121 -11.55 20.81 9.87
N GLU A 122 -11.54 20.11 8.73
CA GLU A 122 -12.66 19.30 8.25
C GLU A 122 -12.82 17.96 8.99
N MET A 123 -11.77 17.46 9.64
CA MET A 123 -11.75 16.11 10.24
C MET A 123 -12.86 15.86 11.28
N PRO A 124 -13.16 16.78 12.22
CA PRO A 124 -14.23 16.56 13.19
C PRO A 124 -15.60 16.32 12.54
N LEU A 125 -15.91 17.05 11.46
CA LEU A 125 -17.17 16.89 10.72
C LEU A 125 -17.20 15.55 9.97
N ILE A 126 -16.07 15.13 9.40
CA ILE A 126 -15.95 13.84 8.73
C ILE A 126 -16.17 12.70 9.73
N LEU A 127 -15.53 12.76 10.90
CA LEU A 127 -15.70 11.76 11.95
C LEU A 127 -17.15 11.70 12.44
N GLU A 128 -17.78 12.85 12.68
CA GLU A 128 -19.21 12.92 13.04
C GLU A 128 -20.10 12.26 11.98
N LYS A 129 -19.86 12.54 10.69
CA LYS A 129 -20.57 11.88 9.58
C LYS A 129 -20.40 10.37 9.62
N THR A 130 -19.20 9.87 9.89
CA THR A 130 -18.94 8.42 9.97
C THR A 130 -19.68 7.77 11.15
N GLU A 131 -19.69 8.41 12.32
CA GLU A 131 -20.43 7.93 13.49
C GLU A 131 -21.95 7.87 13.22
N GLN A 132 -22.46 8.83 12.45
CA GLN A 132 -23.86 8.90 12.04
C GLN A 132 -24.19 7.98 10.85
N ASN A 133 -23.23 7.19 10.34
CA ASN A 133 -23.35 6.40 9.10
C ASN A 133 -23.80 7.24 7.89
N THR A 134 -23.43 8.51 7.88
CA THR A 134 -23.67 9.42 6.76
C THR A 134 -22.63 9.18 5.68
N ARG A 135 -23.05 9.27 4.41
CA ARG A 135 -22.17 9.07 3.27
C ARG A 135 -21.13 10.21 3.17
N LEU A 136 -19.86 9.83 3.15
CA LEU A 136 -18.76 10.74 2.81
C LEU A 136 -18.69 10.96 1.29
N ASN A 137 -18.32 12.17 0.87
CA ASN A 137 -17.87 12.40 -0.50
C ASN A 137 -16.43 11.83 -0.68
N ILE A 138 -15.86 11.92 -1.88
CA ILE A 138 -14.59 11.24 -2.18
C ILE A 138 -13.40 11.90 -1.45
N ASP A 139 -13.41 13.22 -1.34
CA ASP A 139 -12.41 14.03 -0.65
C ASP A 139 -12.41 13.78 0.87
N GLU A 140 -13.60 13.79 1.48
CA GLU A 140 -13.80 13.43 2.89
C GLU A 140 -13.38 11.98 3.16
N LEU A 141 -13.70 11.06 2.24
CA LEU A 141 -13.31 9.66 2.34
C LEU A 141 -11.79 9.48 2.29
N LEU A 142 -11.08 10.23 1.43
CA LEU A 142 -9.61 10.19 1.42
C LEU A 142 -9.03 10.74 2.72
N LEU A 143 -9.53 11.87 3.22
CA LEU A 143 -9.07 12.43 4.50
C LEU A 143 -9.29 11.44 5.65
N PHE A 144 -10.46 10.80 5.69
CA PHE A 144 -10.75 9.75 6.67
C PHE A 144 -9.77 8.57 6.56
N GLU A 145 -9.49 8.09 5.34
CA GLU A 145 -8.52 7.03 5.12
C GLU A 145 -7.12 7.42 5.61
N LEU A 146 -6.68 8.64 5.31
CA LEU A 146 -5.37 9.17 5.74
C LEU A 146 -5.26 9.41 7.24
N HIS A 147 -6.39 9.58 7.93
CA HIS A 147 -6.43 9.63 9.38
C HIS A 147 -6.13 8.26 10.01
N ILE A 148 -6.54 7.18 9.34
CA ILE A 148 -6.33 5.80 9.80
C ILE A 148 -4.92 5.32 9.44
N ALA A 149 -4.53 5.44 8.16
CA ALA A 149 -3.27 4.93 7.68
C ALA A 149 -2.80 5.63 6.40
N PRO A 150 -1.48 5.64 6.12
CA PRO A 150 -0.96 5.99 4.81
C PRO A 150 -1.58 5.19 3.66
N ILE A 151 -1.74 5.81 2.50
CA ILE A 151 -2.30 5.17 1.31
C ILE A 151 -1.89 5.92 0.05
N ASP A 152 -1.67 5.19 -1.05
CA ASP A 152 -1.57 5.78 -2.38
C ASP A 152 -2.92 5.81 -3.13
N ILE A 153 -3.02 6.67 -4.13
CA ILE A 153 -4.29 6.85 -4.84
C ILE A 153 -4.74 5.62 -5.63
N TRP A 154 -3.82 4.73 -6.03
CA TRP A 154 -4.15 3.55 -6.81
C TRP A 154 -4.88 2.55 -5.92
N HIS A 155 -4.34 2.27 -4.73
CA HIS A 155 -5.02 1.46 -3.73
C HIS A 155 -6.34 2.07 -3.31
N PHE A 156 -6.39 3.39 -3.08
CA PHE A 156 -7.62 4.10 -2.76
C PHE A 156 -8.67 3.92 -3.88
N ALA A 157 -8.30 4.20 -5.13
CA ALA A 157 -9.19 4.07 -6.27
C ALA A 157 -9.68 2.63 -6.46
N TYR A 158 -8.78 1.65 -6.35
CA TYR A 158 -9.11 0.23 -6.50
C TYR A 158 -10.04 -0.29 -5.40
N ARG A 159 -9.81 0.11 -4.14
CA ARG A 159 -10.63 -0.29 -2.98
C ARG A 159 -12.05 0.26 -3.10
N TYR A 160 -12.19 1.54 -3.45
CA TYR A 160 -13.48 2.21 -3.52
C TYR A 160 -14.13 2.16 -4.92
N LYS A 161 -13.53 1.44 -5.87
CA LYS A 161 -14.01 1.27 -7.25
C LYS A 161 -14.25 2.62 -7.93
N LEU A 162 -13.30 3.54 -7.77
CA LEU A 162 -13.34 4.88 -8.32
C LEU A 162 -12.51 4.96 -9.61
N PRO A 163 -12.95 5.73 -10.62
CA PRO A 163 -12.13 5.99 -11.81
C PRO A 163 -10.85 6.75 -11.43
N LEU A 164 -9.68 6.21 -11.78
CA LEU A 164 -8.38 6.76 -11.37
C LEU A 164 -8.21 8.23 -11.77
N GLN A 165 -8.64 8.61 -12.97
CA GLN A 165 -8.57 9.99 -13.45
C GLN A 165 -9.41 10.97 -12.60
N LYS A 166 -10.54 10.51 -12.05
CA LYS A 166 -11.33 11.34 -11.11
C LYS A 166 -10.61 11.52 -9.78
N VAL A 167 -9.90 10.49 -9.32
CA VAL A 167 -9.10 10.57 -8.09
C VAL A 167 -7.92 11.51 -8.28
N LYS A 168 -7.18 11.43 -9.40
CA LYS A 168 -6.10 12.38 -9.73
C LYS A 168 -6.61 13.84 -9.78
N ALA A 169 -7.77 14.08 -10.40
CA ALA A 169 -8.38 15.40 -10.43
C ALA A 169 -8.82 15.90 -9.05
N MET A 170 -9.37 15.01 -8.22
CA MET A 170 -9.74 15.31 -6.84
C MET A 170 -8.51 15.69 -6.00
N ILE A 171 -7.38 14.98 -6.14
CA ILE A 171 -6.13 15.36 -5.47
C ILE A 171 -5.71 16.78 -5.86
N ALA A 172 -5.73 17.11 -7.15
CA ALA A 172 -5.40 18.45 -7.62
C ALA A 172 -6.31 19.54 -7.00
N ASP A 173 -7.60 19.26 -6.87
CA ASP A 173 -8.57 20.15 -6.20
C ASP A 173 -8.29 20.27 -4.69
N MET A 174 -8.00 19.17 -4.00
CA MET A 174 -7.65 19.19 -2.56
C MET A 174 -6.34 19.95 -2.30
N VAL A 175 -5.35 19.84 -3.20
CA VAL A 175 -4.11 20.63 -3.14
C VAL A 175 -4.42 22.11 -3.36
N PHE A 176 -5.26 22.43 -4.34
CA PHE A 176 -5.68 23.81 -4.63
C PHE A 176 -6.44 24.45 -3.46
N LYS A 177 -7.34 23.70 -2.82
CA LYS A 177 -8.07 24.09 -1.60
C LYS A 177 -7.17 24.24 -0.37
N GLY A 178 -5.91 23.82 -0.45
CA GLY A 178 -4.99 23.86 0.67
C GLY A 178 -5.21 22.76 1.71
N TRP A 179 -5.94 21.69 1.37
CA TRP A 179 -6.21 20.56 2.28
C TRP A 179 -5.07 19.55 2.33
N LEU A 180 -4.38 19.34 1.21
CA LEU A 180 -3.27 18.41 1.09
C LEU A 180 -2.01 19.11 0.54
N VAL A 181 -0.85 18.60 0.93
CA VAL A 181 0.39 18.78 0.17
C VAL A 181 0.66 17.51 -0.64
N HIS A 182 0.99 17.68 -1.92
CA HIS A 182 1.33 16.58 -2.83
C HIS A 182 2.82 16.63 -3.15
N LEU A 183 3.55 15.67 -2.62
CA LEU A 183 4.97 15.47 -2.90
C LEU A 183 5.07 14.44 -4.04
N THR A 184 5.44 14.90 -5.23
CA THR A 184 5.45 14.06 -6.43
C THR A 184 6.72 13.24 -6.59
N LYS A 185 7.81 13.68 -5.98
CA LYS A 185 9.13 13.06 -6.14
C LYS A 185 9.42 12.10 -4.99
N ARG A 186 10.04 10.97 -5.34
CA ARG A 186 10.50 9.96 -4.38
C ARG A 186 11.34 10.57 -3.27
N GLU A 187 12.31 11.44 -3.60
CA GLU A 187 13.24 12.01 -2.62
C GLU A 187 12.55 12.87 -1.56
N ASP A 188 11.43 13.50 -1.93
CA ASP A 188 10.62 14.30 -1.01
C ASP A 188 9.77 13.39 -0.08
N LEU A 189 9.35 12.23 -0.58
CA LEU A 189 8.53 11.25 0.15
C LEU A 189 9.31 10.39 1.14
N VAL A 190 10.60 10.13 0.92
CA VAL A 190 11.44 9.27 1.79
C VAL A 190 11.35 9.66 3.28
N ARG A 191 11.12 10.94 3.59
CA ARG A 191 10.98 11.44 4.97
C ARG A 191 9.68 11.04 5.66
N TYR A 192 8.74 10.47 4.92
CA TYR A 192 7.38 10.15 5.35
C TYR A 192 7.04 8.67 5.21
N ILE A 193 7.96 7.87 4.68
CA ILE A 193 7.83 6.42 4.58
C ILE A 193 8.49 5.84 5.85
N ASP A 194 7.66 5.31 6.76
CA ASP A 194 8.16 4.56 7.90
C ASP A 194 8.77 3.24 7.41
N VAL A 195 10.09 3.13 7.53
CA VAL A 195 10.87 1.90 7.27
C VAL A 195 10.75 0.94 8.45
#